data_AF-A0A317EKX4-F1
#
_entry.id   AF-A0A317EKX4-F1
#
_cell.length_a   1.000
_cell.length_b   1.000
_cell.length_c   1.000
_cell.angle_alpha   90.00
_cell.angle_beta   90.00
_cell.angle_gamma   90.00
#
_symmetry.space_group_name_H-M   'P 1'
#
loop_
_entity.id
_entity.type
_entity.pdbx_description
1 polymer ?
#
loop_
_entity_poly.entity_id
_entity_poly.type
_entity_poly.pdbx_seq_one_letter_code
_entity_poly.pdbx_strand_id
1 'polypeptide(L)'
;MINLDFPWKFSNGKIIIYTIIQQAKDSPYFFYAHDNLIGSVNKVNGDWVQISGRQALDSVIEGIGMFIEEHINLATLPNDIIQGWPNEVLEVDTISDEEYLIIIADNVDIIKFEIEFRDQIPELVNQEWQVKFQVAKKISDESFEVDVN
;
A
#
# COMPACT_ATOMS: atom_id res chain seq x y z
N MET A 1 -5.72 -10.58 10.26
CA MET A 1 -4.65 -11.52 9.86
C MET A 1 -4.19 -11.09 8.48
N ILE A 2 -2.89 -10.87 8.31
CA ILE A 2 -2.27 -10.53 7.02
C ILE A 2 -1.56 -11.78 6.49
N ASN A 3 -1.66 -12.03 5.18
CA ASN A 3 -0.94 -13.10 4.49
C ASN A 3 -0.51 -12.60 3.11
N LEU A 4 0.79 -12.41 2.90
CA LEU A 4 1.36 -11.83 1.69
C LEU A 4 2.42 -12.75 1.09
N ASP A 5 2.51 -12.79 -0.23
CA ASP A 5 3.56 -13.52 -0.94
C ASP A 5 4.59 -12.54 -1.51
N PHE A 6 5.80 -12.56 -0.97
CA PHE A 6 6.90 -11.67 -1.34
C PHE A 6 7.93 -12.39 -2.23
N PRO A 7 7.97 -12.08 -3.54
CA PRO A 7 8.98 -12.64 -4.43
C PRO A 7 10.33 -11.91 -4.26
N TRP A 8 11.36 -12.65 -3.88
CA TRP A 8 12.72 -12.12 -3.76
C TRP A 8 13.65 -12.72 -4.81
N LYS A 9 14.33 -11.85 -5.57
CA LYS A 9 15.32 -12.24 -6.58
C LYS A 9 16.75 -12.06 -6.05
N PHE A 10 17.47 -13.16 -5.95
CA PHE A 10 18.89 -13.15 -5.58
C PHE A 10 19.77 -12.74 -6.76
N SER A 11 21.00 -12.29 -6.46
CA SER A 11 22.00 -11.89 -7.46
C SER A 11 22.38 -12.98 -8.46
N ASN A 12 22.23 -14.25 -8.08
CA ASN A 12 22.43 -15.40 -8.96
C ASN A 12 21.23 -15.69 -9.89
N GLY A 13 20.21 -14.83 -9.89
CA GLY A 13 19.00 -14.97 -10.70
C GLY A 13 17.94 -15.90 -10.11
N LYS A 14 18.19 -16.59 -8.99
CA LYS A 14 17.21 -17.43 -8.31
C LYS A 14 16.11 -16.56 -7.69
N ILE A 15 14.86 -16.96 -7.85
CA ILE A 15 13.72 -16.35 -7.17
C ILE A 15 13.26 -17.28 -6.04
N ILE A 16 12.99 -16.73 -4.86
CA ILE A 16 12.32 -17.41 -3.74
C ILE A 16 11.09 -16.59 -3.37
N ILE A 17 9.96 -17.24 -3.18
CA ILE A 17 8.76 -16.60 -2.63
C ILE A 17 8.78 -16.81 -1.12
N TYR A 18 8.73 -15.70 -0.38
CA TYR A 18 8.54 -15.72 1.05
C TYR A 18 7.07 -15.47 1.37
N THR A 19 6.44 -16.37 2.12
CA THR A 19 5.09 -16.14 2.64
C THR A 19 5.20 -15.40 3.97
N ILE A 20 4.59 -14.23 4.07
CA ILE A 20 4.63 -13.33 5.22
C ILE A 20 3.27 -13.34 5.89
N ILE A 21 3.24 -13.70 7.18
CA ILE A 21 2.00 -13.84 7.95
C ILE A 21 2.05 -12.98 9.21
N GLN A 22 1.02 -12.16 9.39
CA GLN A 22 0.75 -11.48 10.66
C GLN A 22 -0.52 -12.08 11.29
N GLN A 23 -0.37 -12.73 12.44
CA GLN A 23 -1.48 -13.41 13.09
C GLN A 23 -2.46 -12.43 13.74
N ALA A 24 -1.93 -11.39 14.41
CA ALA A 24 -2.73 -10.37 15.08
C ALA A 24 -2.19 -8.97 14.77
N LYS A 25 -3.05 -7.96 14.95
CA LYS A 25 -2.61 -6.57 14.87
C LYS A 25 -1.46 -6.33 15.87
N ASP A 26 -0.46 -5.59 15.44
CA ASP A 26 0.74 -5.23 16.22
C ASP A 26 1.61 -6.43 16.66
N SER A 27 1.31 -7.65 16.19
CA SER A 27 2.21 -8.80 16.36
C SER A 27 3.33 -8.77 15.31
N PRO A 28 4.50 -9.39 15.58
CA PRO A 28 5.52 -9.59 14.56
C PRO A 28 4.99 -10.28 13.30
N TYR A 29 5.65 -10.01 12.18
CA TYR A 29 5.40 -10.69 10.91
C TYR A 29 6.30 -11.91 10.82
N PHE A 30 5.72 -13.09 10.63
CA PHE A 30 6.46 -14.33 10.44
C PHE A 30 6.67 -14.55 8.96
N PHE A 31 7.88 -14.91 8.53
CA PHE A 31 8.16 -15.18 7.13
C PHE A 31 8.68 -16.61 6.93
N TYR A 32 8.13 -17.26 5.90
CA TYR A 32 8.34 -18.66 5.58
C TYR A 32 8.94 -18.78 4.18
N ALA A 33 9.75 -19.81 3.94
CA ALA A 33 10.17 -20.19 2.59
C ALA A 33 9.86 -21.66 2.37
N HIS A 34 9.04 -21.98 1.35
CA HIS A 34 8.57 -23.34 1.08
C HIS A 34 8.01 -24.01 2.35
N ASP A 35 7.05 -23.34 3.01
CA ASP A 35 6.38 -23.76 4.27
C ASP A 35 7.28 -23.90 5.50
N ASN A 36 8.57 -23.61 5.40
CA ASN A 36 9.48 -23.61 6.54
C ASN A 36 9.57 -22.22 7.15
N LEU A 37 9.27 -22.10 8.44
CA LEU A 37 9.46 -20.87 9.19
C LEU A 37 10.95 -20.49 9.19
N ILE A 38 11.26 -19.34 8.61
CA ILE A 38 12.63 -18.83 8.62
C ILE A 38 12.86 -17.97 9.86
N GLY A 39 11.91 -17.07 10.15
CA GLY A 39 11.99 -16.19 11.29
C GLY A 39 10.79 -15.26 11.41
N SER A 40 10.98 -14.20 12.19
CA SER A 40 10.02 -13.11 12.27
C SER A 40 10.71 -11.76 12.23
N VAL A 41 10.01 -10.77 11.68
CA VAL A 41 10.43 -9.38 11.58
C VAL A 41 9.47 -8.48 12.32
N ASN A 42 9.98 -7.35 12.80
CA ASN A 42 9.17 -6.28 13.35
C ASN A 42 9.84 -4.93 13.11
N LYS A 43 9.06 -3.86 13.09
CA LYS A 43 9.57 -2.50 13.01
C LYS A 43 9.99 -2.03 14.41
N VAL A 44 11.27 -1.75 14.61
CA VAL A 44 11.86 -1.31 15.87
C VAL A 44 12.61 -0.01 15.63
N ASN A 45 12.23 1.06 16.34
CA ASN A 45 12.83 2.40 16.18
C ASN A 45 12.81 2.95 14.75
N GLY A 46 11.84 2.54 13.93
CA GLY A 46 11.72 2.97 12.53
C GLY A 46 12.32 1.98 11.52
N ASP A 47 13.13 1.02 11.96
CA ASP A 47 13.80 0.08 11.07
C ASP A 47 13.17 -1.32 11.17
N TRP A 48 13.08 -2.01 10.04
CA TRP A 48 12.68 -3.41 10.03
C TRP A 48 13.83 -4.30 10.45
N VAL A 49 13.64 -5.07 11.52
CA VAL A 49 14.65 -5.95 12.06
C VAL A 49 14.11 -7.37 12.22
N GLN A 50 14.97 -8.35 11.97
CA GLN A 50 14.67 -9.74 12.31
C GLN A 50 14.77 -9.91 13.83
N ILE A 51 13.69 -10.35 14.47
CA ILE A 51 13.62 -10.51 15.93
C ILE A 51 13.79 -11.96 16.38
N SER A 52 13.62 -12.93 15.48
CA SER A 52 13.82 -14.36 15.79
C SER A 52 14.08 -15.21 14.54
N GLY A 53 14.54 -16.45 14.75
CA GLY A 53 14.72 -17.46 13.71
C GLY A 53 16.16 -17.59 13.18
N ARG A 54 16.31 -18.23 12.02
CA ARG A 54 17.59 -18.35 11.33
C ARG A 54 17.94 -17.01 10.68
N GLN A 55 19.17 -16.55 10.88
CA GLN A 55 19.68 -15.32 10.27
C GLN A 55 19.44 -15.32 8.75
N ALA A 56 18.62 -14.38 8.29
CA ALA A 56 18.45 -14.05 6.88
C ALA A 56 19.48 -12.98 6.46
N LEU A 57 19.58 -12.71 5.16
CA LEU A 57 20.37 -11.58 4.67
C LEU A 57 19.65 -10.28 5.01
N ASP A 58 20.40 -9.24 5.42
CA ASP A 58 19.83 -7.94 5.78
C ASP A 58 18.98 -7.35 4.65
N SER A 59 19.42 -7.49 3.40
CA SER A 59 18.66 -7.03 2.23
C SER A 59 17.30 -7.72 2.07
N VAL A 60 17.17 -8.99 2.48
CA VAL A 60 15.87 -9.69 2.48
C VAL A 60 14.97 -9.11 3.56
N ILE A 61 15.52 -8.78 4.73
CA ILE A 61 14.76 -8.19 5.83
C ILE A 61 14.27 -6.79 5.47
N GLU A 62 15.13 -5.96 4.89
CA GLU A 62 14.79 -4.64 4.37
C GLU A 62 13.68 -4.75 3.30
N GLY A 63 13.85 -5.64 2.32
CA GLY A 63 12.85 -5.84 1.26
C GLY A 63 11.50 -6.34 1.79
N ILE A 64 11.50 -7.28 2.74
CA ILE A 64 10.26 -7.72 3.42
C ILE A 64 9.62 -6.54 4.15
N GLY A 65 10.42 -5.74 4.84
CA GLY A 65 9.95 -4.58 5.58
C GLY A 65 9.25 -3.54 4.69
N MET A 66 9.92 -3.15 3.62
CA MET A 66 9.35 -2.24 2.61
C MET A 66 8.05 -2.80 2.03
N PHE A 67 8.04 -4.09 1.66
CA PHE A 67 6.84 -4.75 1.11
C PHE A 67 5.66 -4.82 2.09
N ILE A 68 5.93 -4.95 3.40
CA ILE A 68 4.90 -4.89 4.43
C ILE A 68 4.35 -3.46 4.54
N GLU A 69 5.22 -2.44 4.54
CA GLU A 69 4.79 -1.04 4.58
C GLU A 69 3.96 -0.65 3.36
N GLU A 70 4.36 -1.12 2.19
CA GLU A 70 3.60 -1.06 0.94
C GLU A 70 2.16 -1.52 1.15
N HIS A 71 1.99 -2.77 1.60
CA HIS A 71 0.66 -3.32 1.82
C HIS A 71 -0.15 -2.59 2.90
N ILE A 72 0.50 -2.11 3.96
CA ILE A 72 -0.20 -1.35 5.01
C ILE A 72 -0.69 -0.01 4.46
N ASN A 73 0.16 0.73 3.76
CA ASN A 73 -0.19 2.04 3.24
C ASN A 73 -1.29 1.93 2.18
N LEU A 74 -1.23 0.94 1.28
CA LEU A 74 -2.30 0.68 0.32
C LEU A 74 -3.62 0.33 1.02
N ALA A 75 -3.56 -0.40 2.14
CA ALA A 75 -4.75 -0.72 2.92
C ALA A 75 -5.35 0.48 3.69
N THR A 76 -4.56 1.52 4.00
CA THR A 76 -5.08 2.73 4.69
C THR A 76 -5.47 3.84 3.74
N LEU A 77 -4.85 3.91 2.55
CA LEU A 77 -5.00 4.98 1.58
C LEU A 77 -6.47 5.35 1.25
N PRO A 78 -7.41 4.39 1.04
CA PRO A 78 -8.82 4.75 0.84
C PRO A 78 -9.42 5.58 1.97
N ASN A 79 -9.12 5.20 3.22
CA ASN A 79 -9.59 5.96 4.39
C ASN A 79 -8.90 7.30 4.49
N ASP A 80 -7.59 7.36 4.21
CA ASP A 80 -6.82 8.61 4.26
C ASP A 80 -7.34 9.63 3.23
N ILE A 81 -7.73 9.17 2.03
CA ILE A 81 -8.39 9.99 1.00
C ILE A 81 -9.75 10.50 1.51
N ILE A 82 -10.59 9.64 2.08
CA ILE A 82 -11.89 10.07 2.64
C ILE A 82 -11.71 11.12 3.75
N GLN A 83 -10.68 10.98 4.59
CA GLN A 83 -10.37 11.94 5.64
C GLN A 83 -9.75 13.24 5.12
N GLY A 84 -9.02 13.20 4.01
CA GLY A 84 -8.45 14.38 3.35
C GLY A 84 -9.53 15.28 2.73
N TRP A 85 -10.58 14.69 2.19
CA TRP A 85 -11.67 15.40 1.50
C TRP A 85 -13.07 14.97 1.96
N PRO A 86 -13.41 15.17 3.25
CA PRO A 86 -14.63 14.61 3.84
C PRO A 86 -15.93 15.25 3.34
N ASN A 87 -15.86 16.40 2.65
CA ASN A 87 -17.05 17.07 2.09
C ASN A 87 -17.24 16.78 0.59
N GLU A 88 -16.18 16.34 -0.09
CA GLU A 88 -16.14 16.13 -1.52
C GLU A 88 -16.24 14.64 -1.87
N VAL A 89 -15.48 13.79 -1.17
CA VAL A 89 -15.37 12.34 -1.41
C VAL A 89 -16.43 11.60 -0.61
N LEU A 90 -17.22 10.79 -1.31
CA LEU A 90 -18.27 9.97 -0.73
C LEU A 90 -17.79 8.53 -0.46
N GLU A 91 -16.97 8.00 -1.36
CA GLU A 91 -16.54 6.60 -1.35
C GLU A 91 -15.23 6.45 -2.12
N VAL A 92 -14.41 5.48 -1.71
CA VAL A 92 -13.18 5.09 -2.40
C VAL A 92 -13.15 3.57 -2.51
N ASP A 93 -13.20 3.07 -3.73
CA ASP A 93 -13.12 1.66 -4.06
C ASP A 93 -11.71 1.30 -4.54
N THR A 94 -11.18 0.19 -4.03
CA THR A 94 -9.92 -0.40 -4.51
C THR A 94 -10.22 -1.30 -5.71
N ILE A 95 -9.77 -0.92 -6.90
CA ILE A 95 -9.87 -1.75 -8.11
C ILE A 95 -8.75 -2.79 -8.11
N SER A 96 -7.52 -2.37 -7.79
CA SER A 96 -6.34 -3.22 -7.64
C SER A 96 -5.35 -2.58 -6.67
N ASP A 97 -4.21 -3.23 -6.42
CA ASP A 97 -3.14 -2.70 -5.54
C ASP A 97 -2.61 -1.34 -6.02
N GLU A 98 -2.73 -1.02 -7.31
CA GLU A 98 -2.20 0.20 -7.94
C GLU A 98 -3.32 1.09 -8.56
N GLU A 99 -4.60 0.74 -8.37
CA GLU A 99 -5.72 1.46 -9.00
C GLU A 99 -6.91 1.64 -8.05
N TYR A 100 -7.38 2.88 -7.95
CA TYR A 100 -8.48 3.28 -7.08
C TYR A 100 -9.55 4.06 -7.86
N LEU A 101 -10.81 3.83 -7.51
CA LEU A 101 -11.96 4.63 -7.95
C LEU A 101 -12.44 5.50 -6.78
N ILE A 102 -12.51 6.80 -6.99
CA ILE A 102 -12.97 7.79 -6.02
C ILE A 102 -14.30 8.34 -6.51
N ILE A 103 -15.34 8.21 -5.70
CA ILE A 103 -16.67 8.75 -5.98
C ILE A 103 -16.83 10.07 -5.22
N ILE A 104 -17.05 11.16 -5.97
CA ILE A 104 -17.32 12.49 -5.41
C ILE A 104 -18.79 12.88 -5.53
N ALA A 105 -19.24 13.80 -4.67
CA ALA A 105 -20.61 14.30 -4.70
C ALA A 105 -20.88 15.17 -5.94
N ASP A 106 -22.11 15.08 -6.50
CA ASP A 106 -22.43 15.76 -7.76
C ASP A 106 -22.39 17.30 -7.67
N ASN A 107 -22.53 17.85 -6.46
CA ASN A 107 -22.43 19.28 -6.19
C ASN A 107 -20.99 19.80 -6.12
N VAL A 108 -19.98 18.93 -6.19
CA VAL A 108 -18.57 19.31 -6.25
C VAL A 108 -18.25 19.88 -7.63
N ASP A 109 -17.50 20.97 -7.67
CA ASP A 109 -16.90 21.48 -8.90
C ASP A 109 -15.70 20.60 -9.25
N ILE A 110 -15.87 19.73 -10.25
CA ILE A 110 -14.88 18.70 -10.58
C ILE A 110 -13.57 19.29 -11.08
N ILE A 111 -13.61 20.44 -11.78
CA ILE A 111 -12.40 21.09 -12.31
C ILE A 111 -11.58 21.66 -11.15
N LYS A 112 -12.27 22.30 -10.19
CA LYS A 112 -11.61 22.83 -9.00
C LYS A 112 -11.04 21.68 -8.15
N PHE A 113 -11.82 20.61 -7.96
CA PHE A 113 -11.38 19.45 -7.21
C PHE A 113 -10.19 18.75 -7.86
N GLU A 114 -10.16 18.62 -9.19
CA GLU A 114 -9.03 18.05 -9.91
C GLU A 114 -7.72 18.80 -9.62
N ILE A 115 -7.75 20.13 -9.65
CA ILE A 115 -6.57 20.96 -9.37
C ILE A 115 -6.08 20.72 -7.94
N GLU A 116 -6.99 20.74 -6.97
CA GLU A 116 -6.66 20.55 -5.56
C GLU A 116 -6.16 19.13 -5.28
N PHE A 117 -6.84 18.12 -5.83
CA PHE A 117 -6.52 16.72 -5.65
C PHE A 117 -5.14 16.40 -6.21
N ARG A 118 -4.81 16.87 -7.43
CA ARG A 118 -3.48 16.67 -8.05
C ARG A 118 -2.34 17.30 -7.25
N ASP A 119 -2.59 18.41 -6.55
CA ASP A 119 -1.59 19.11 -5.74
C ASP A 119 -1.29 18.35 -4.43
N GLN A 120 -2.31 17.72 -3.83
CA GLN A 120 -2.23 17.15 -2.48
C GLN A 120 -2.05 15.63 -2.45
N ILE A 121 -2.56 14.88 -3.43
CA ILE A 121 -2.46 13.42 -3.46
C ILE A 121 -1.01 12.88 -3.42
N PRO A 122 0.03 13.54 -3.99
CA PRO A 122 1.41 13.06 -3.91
C PRO A 122 2.01 13.10 -2.50
N GLU A 123 1.43 13.87 -1.57
CA GLU A 123 1.87 13.89 -0.17
C GLU A 123 1.27 12.73 0.64
N LEU A 124 0.17 12.13 0.15
CA LEU A 124 -0.50 10.98 0.75
C LEU A 124 0.03 9.65 0.20
N VAL A 125 0.46 9.64 -1.06
CA VAL A 125 1.06 8.48 -1.72
C VAL A 125 2.57 8.48 -1.49
N ASN A 126 3.13 7.31 -1.15
CA ASN A 126 4.58 7.19 -1.00
C ASN A 126 5.27 7.35 -2.37
N GLN A 127 6.35 8.17 -2.42
CA GLN A 127 7.00 8.61 -3.67
C GLN A 127 7.61 7.50 -4.55
N GLU A 128 7.64 6.27 -4.04
CA GLU A 128 8.21 5.13 -4.73
C GLU A 128 7.17 4.36 -5.58
N TRP A 129 5.88 4.71 -5.53
CA TRP A 129 4.81 3.90 -6.14
C TRP A 129 4.02 4.64 -7.21
N GLN A 130 3.80 3.96 -8.33
CA GLN A 130 2.87 4.43 -9.36
C GLN A 130 1.45 4.04 -8.95
N VAL A 131 0.60 5.02 -8.63
CA VAL A 131 -0.81 4.78 -8.31
C VAL A 131 -1.71 5.55 -9.25
N LYS A 132 -2.71 4.85 -9.80
CA LYS A 132 -3.75 5.43 -10.65
C LYS A 132 -5.03 5.69 -9.87
N PHE A 133 -5.56 6.91 -10.01
CA PHE A 133 -6.84 7.32 -9.45
C PHE A 133 -7.80 7.67 -10.57
N GLN A 134 -8.96 7.02 -10.60
CA GLN A 134 -10.13 7.42 -11.36
C GLN A 134 -11.06 8.18 -10.43
N VAL A 135 -11.37 9.44 -10.73
CA VAL A 135 -12.30 10.24 -9.94
C VAL A 135 -13.54 10.49 -10.76
N ALA A 136 -14.70 10.07 -10.25
CA ALA A 136 -15.97 10.20 -10.95
C ALA A 136 -17.04 10.80 -10.03
N LYS A 137 -17.96 11.57 -10.63
CA LYS A 137 -19.17 11.98 -9.93
C LYS A 137 -20.12 10.79 -9.75
N LYS A 138 -20.92 10.86 -8.70
CA LYS A 138 -21.87 9.79 -8.33
C LYS A 138 -22.94 9.55 -9.38
N ILE A 139 -23.48 10.60 -10.01
CA ILE A 139 -24.61 10.51 -10.94
C ILE A 139 -24.24 11.00 -12.34
N SER A 140 -23.44 12.07 -12.47
CA SER A 140 -23.05 12.57 -13.79
C SER A 140 -21.88 11.81 -14.40
N ASP A 141 -21.77 11.86 -15.73
CA ASP A 141 -20.65 11.26 -16.50
C ASP A 141 -19.35 12.09 -16.41
N GLU A 142 -19.24 13.04 -15.47
CA GLU A 142 -18.02 13.83 -15.29
C GLU A 142 -16.99 13.04 -14.49
N SER A 143 -15.78 12.93 -15.03
CA SER A 143 -14.66 12.21 -14.40
C SER A 143 -13.31 12.76 -14.83
N PHE A 144 -12.26 12.49 -14.05
CA PHE A 144 -10.86 12.68 -14.44
C PHE A 144 -9.98 11.54 -13.91
N GLU A 145 -8.77 11.43 -14.47
CA GLU A 145 -7.77 10.45 -14.02
C GLU A 145 -6.48 11.15 -13.55
N VAL A 146 -5.87 10.62 -12.50
CA VAL A 146 -4.58 11.08 -11.96
C VAL A 146 -3.65 9.90 -11.78
N ASP A 147 -2.45 10.01 -12.35
CA ASP A 147 -1.35 9.09 -12.08
C ASP A 147 -0.36 9.81 -11.15
N VAL A 148 0.03 9.15 -10.06
CA VAL A 148 0.91 9.70 -9.02
C VAL A 148 2.13 8.81 -8.88
N ASN A 149 3.31 9.43 -8.74
CA ASN A 149 4.59 8.81 -8.38
C ASN A 149 5.24 9.65 -7.29
#